data_AF-A0A9W7H353-F1
#
_entry.id   AF-A0A9W7H353-F1
#
_cell.length_a   1.000
_cell.length_b   1.000
_cell.length_c   1.000
_cell.angle_alpha   90.00
_cell.angle_beta   90.00
_cell.angle_gamma   90.00
#
_symmetry.space_group_name_H-M   'P 1'
#
loop_
_entity.id
_entity.type
_entity.pdbx_description
1 polymer ?
#
loop_
_entity_poly.entity_id
_entity_poly.type
_entity_poly.pdbx_seq_one_letter_code
_entity_poly.pdbx_strand_id
1 'polypeptide(L)'
;MTIGDITPKKERKSRRSKHVVDEKAPLLPKHQDEHGGYDEFNGASFTGAVFNLSTTIVGAGIMALPATMKVLGLILGIAMIVFMAFLTDASIEFLLRFSRAGKTTSYGGLMGDAFGKYGKMFLQICVLVNNIGVLIVYMIIIGDVLSGTSSSGVHHAGVLEGWFGEHWWNGRAIVLLITTLGIFSPLACFKRIDSLSFTSALSVALAVVFLVITVGIAIIKLISGTIMMPRLLPDVTDLTSFWKLFTVVPVLVTAYICHYNVHSIDNELEDSTQIRPVVRTALGLCSSVYVMISFFGFLLFGDGTMDDVLANFDTDLGIPYSSLLNDAVRVSYVAHLMLVFPIVFYPLRLNMDGLLFPSARPLVLSNTRFACITVGLITVIFLGANFIPSIWDAFQFTGATAAVCLGFIFPAAVTLRDHHFIATKKDKTLAVFMVVLAVFSNVIAIYSDAYALFKNNSGPRA
;
A
#
# COMPACT_ATOMS: atom_id res chain seq x y z
N MET A 1 26.84 -63.98 -36.91
CA MET A 1 28.14 -63.32 -37.22
C MET A 1 27.81 -62.04 -37.96
N THR A 2 28.22 -60.91 -37.36
CA THR A 2 28.39 -59.54 -37.91
C THR A 2 27.27 -58.89 -38.75
N ILE A 3 26.73 -57.77 -38.24
CA ILE A 3 26.35 -56.47 -38.86
C ILE A 3 25.80 -55.66 -37.65
N GLY A 4 26.13 -54.42 -37.30
CA GLY A 4 26.92 -53.34 -37.87
C GLY A 4 26.51 -52.10 -37.04
N ASP A 5 27.48 -51.44 -36.41
CA ASP A 5 27.27 -50.28 -35.52
C ASP A 5 26.69 -49.08 -36.31
N ILE A 6 25.53 -48.57 -35.88
CA ILE A 6 24.99 -47.28 -36.35
C ILE A 6 24.92 -46.35 -35.15
N THR A 7 25.91 -45.48 -35.04
CA THR A 7 25.88 -44.30 -34.16
C THR A 7 25.10 -43.17 -34.85
N PRO A 8 24.09 -42.55 -34.22
CA PRO A 8 23.48 -41.36 -34.78
C PRO A 8 24.22 -40.09 -34.30
N LYS A 9 24.58 -39.27 -35.30
CA LYS A 9 25.11 -37.90 -35.22
C LYS A 9 24.38 -37.05 -34.18
N LYS A 10 25.17 -36.41 -33.31
CA LYS A 10 24.71 -35.36 -32.39
C LYS A 10 24.40 -34.08 -33.17
N GLU A 11 23.14 -33.82 -33.47
CA GLU A 11 22.69 -32.54 -34.02
C GLU A 11 22.86 -31.42 -32.99
N ARG A 12 23.61 -30.41 -33.39
CA ARG A 12 23.96 -29.22 -32.64
C ARG A 12 22.75 -28.27 -32.64
N LYS A 13 21.85 -28.40 -31.67
CA LYS A 13 20.74 -27.44 -31.44
C LYS A 13 21.29 -26.08 -31.00
N SER A 14 21.58 -25.22 -31.97
CA SER A 14 21.63 -23.77 -31.79
C SER A 14 20.22 -23.23 -31.95
N ARG A 15 19.59 -22.83 -30.84
CA ARG A 15 18.59 -21.76 -30.81
C ARG A 15 18.49 -21.27 -29.37
N ARG A 16 19.21 -20.19 -29.07
CA ARG A 16 19.01 -19.35 -27.88
C ARG A 16 17.55 -18.89 -27.88
N SER A 17 16.69 -19.60 -27.16
CA SER A 17 15.41 -19.05 -26.71
C SER A 17 15.74 -18.02 -25.64
N LYS A 18 15.44 -16.75 -25.92
CA LYS A 18 15.38 -15.68 -24.92
C LYS A 18 14.28 -16.05 -23.94
N HIS A 19 14.63 -16.67 -22.80
CA HIS A 19 13.69 -16.80 -21.69
C HIS A 19 13.56 -15.42 -21.03
N VAL A 20 12.41 -14.80 -21.29
CA VAL A 20 11.95 -13.55 -20.67
C VAL A 20 11.74 -13.80 -19.17
N VAL A 21 12.15 -12.84 -18.34
CA VAL A 21 11.83 -12.79 -16.90
C VAL A 21 10.33 -13.02 -16.72
N ASP A 22 9.97 -14.04 -15.94
CA ASP A 22 8.59 -14.49 -15.84
C ASP A 22 7.80 -13.59 -14.88
N GLU A 23 7.26 -12.49 -15.43
CA GLU A 23 6.24 -11.64 -14.78
C GLU A 23 4.92 -12.40 -14.49
N LYS A 24 4.81 -13.68 -14.86
CA LYS A 24 3.64 -14.54 -14.63
C LYS A 24 3.80 -15.52 -13.47
N ALA A 25 4.86 -15.41 -12.67
CA ALA A 25 5.01 -16.28 -11.51
C ALA A 25 3.84 -16.04 -10.53
N PRO A 26 2.99 -17.05 -10.25
CA PRO A 26 1.85 -16.88 -9.35
C PRO A 26 2.33 -16.56 -7.93
N LEU A 27 1.58 -15.71 -7.22
CA LEU A 27 1.80 -15.41 -5.80
C LEU A 27 1.54 -16.65 -4.93
N LEU A 28 0.61 -17.51 -5.36
CA LEU A 28 0.31 -18.81 -4.72
C LEU A 28 1.19 -19.95 -5.29
N PRO A 29 1.60 -20.93 -4.45
CA PRO A 29 2.43 -22.03 -4.89
C PRO A 29 1.72 -22.97 -5.87
N LYS A 30 2.51 -23.56 -6.75
CA LYS A 30 2.20 -24.85 -7.37
C LYS A 30 2.49 -25.93 -6.34
N HIS A 31 1.48 -26.67 -5.89
CA HIS A 31 1.70 -27.96 -5.26
C HIS A 31 2.38 -28.86 -6.30
N GLN A 32 3.59 -29.31 -6.00
CA GLN A 32 4.26 -30.34 -6.78
C GLN A 32 4.47 -31.50 -5.83
N ASP A 33 3.37 -32.17 -5.49
CA ASP A 33 3.45 -33.45 -4.81
C ASP A 33 4.01 -34.46 -5.82
N GLU A 34 5.16 -35.06 -5.48
CA GLU A 34 5.77 -36.13 -6.23
C GLU A 34 4.92 -37.41 -6.10
N HIS A 35 3.74 -37.45 -6.73
CA HIS A 35 3.07 -38.68 -7.18
C HIS A 35 1.91 -38.36 -8.13
N GLY A 36 2.16 -38.58 -9.42
CA GLY A 36 1.19 -38.83 -10.51
C GLY A 36 -0.29 -38.51 -10.29
N GLY A 37 -0.63 -37.23 -10.29
CA GLY A 37 -1.98 -36.71 -10.51
C GLY A 37 -1.84 -35.34 -11.19
N TYR A 38 -2.51 -35.12 -12.32
CA TYR A 38 -2.65 -33.79 -12.88
C TYR A 38 -3.62 -33.01 -12.00
N ASP A 39 -3.13 -32.45 -10.89
CA ASP A 39 -3.91 -31.49 -10.13
C ASP A 39 -4.01 -30.20 -10.94
N GLU A 40 -5.23 -29.96 -11.43
CA GLU A 40 -5.68 -28.72 -12.03
C GLU A 40 -5.34 -27.56 -11.07
N PHE A 41 -4.78 -26.48 -11.61
CA PHE A 41 -4.57 -25.26 -10.85
C PHE A 41 -5.93 -24.75 -10.35
N ASN A 42 -6.27 -25.02 -9.08
CA ASN A 42 -7.37 -24.34 -8.42
C ASN A 42 -6.90 -22.90 -8.18
N GLY A 43 -7.26 -22.01 -9.10
CA GLY A 43 -6.99 -20.58 -8.98
C GLY A 43 -7.53 -20.01 -7.66
N ALA A 44 -7.11 -18.79 -7.33
CA ALA A 44 -7.65 -18.07 -6.19
C ALA A 44 -9.18 -17.96 -6.33
N SER A 45 -9.89 -18.30 -5.25
CA SER A 45 -11.34 -18.11 -5.18
C SER A 45 -11.71 -16.63 -5.20
N PHE A 46 -12.95 -16.31 -5.60
CA PHE A 46 -13.49 -14.94 -5.55
C PHE A 46 -13.21 -14.25 -4.21
N THR A 47 -13.53 -14.92 -3.11
CA THR A 47 -13.34 -14.42 -1.75
C THR A 47 -11.86 -14.24 -1.41
N GLY A 48 -10.99 -15.17 -1.80
CA GLY A 48 -9.54 -15.06 -1.60
C GLY A 48 -8.94 -13.86 -2.33
N ALA A 49 -9.38 -13.62 -3.57
CA ALA A 49 -8.96 -12.47 -4.37
C ALA A 49 -9.46 -11.14 -3.78
N VAL A 50 -10.71 -11.08 -3.29
CA VAL A 50 -11.25 -9.91 -2.57
C VAL A 50 -10.41 -9.61 -1.34
N PHE A 51 -10.08 -10.61 -0.51
CA PHE A 51 -9.26 -10.39 0.68
C PHE A 51 -7.83 -9.99 0.37
N ASN A 52 -7.20 -10.57 -0.66
CA ASN A 52 -5.86 -10.19 -1.08
C ASN A 52 -5.81 -8.73 -1.58
N LEU A 53 -6.76 -8.35 -2.45
CA LEU A 53 -6.88 -6.97 -2.92
C LEU A 53 -7.18 -6.00 -1.77
N SER A 54 -8.09 -6.37 -0.87
CA SER A 54 -8.45 -5.56 0.30
C SER A 54 -7.27 -5.38 1.26
N THR A 55 -6.43 -6.41 1.43
CA THR A 55 -5.21 -6.31 2.26
C THR A 55 -4.23 -5.29 1.68
N THR A 56 -4.13 -5.22 0.35
CA THR A 56 -3.31 -4.20 -0.32
C THR A 56 -3.88 -2.79 -0.12
N ILE A 57 -5.19 -2.63 -0.24
CA ILE A 57 -5.87 -1.33 -0.07
C ILE A 57 -5.79 -0.89 1.41
N VAL A 58 -6.35 -1.66 2.35
CA VAL A 58 -6.43 -1.29 3.79
C VAL A 58 -5.08 -0.81 4.30
N GLY A 59 -4.03 -1.59 4.06
CA GLY A 59 -2.61 -1.24 4.14
C GLY A 59 -2.23 -0.11 5.09
N ALA A 60 -1.36 0.80 4.62
CA ALA A 60 -0.80 1.89 5.45
C ALA A 60 -1.74 3.08 5.57
N GLY A 61 -2.56 3.31 4.53
CA GLY A 61 -3.31 4.54 4.37
C GLY A 61 -4.34 4.77 5.47
N ILE A 62 -4.91 3.70 6.03
CA ILE A 62 -5.98 3.74 7.02
C ILE A 62 -5.64 4.56 8.27
N MET A 63 -4.36 4.60 8.70
CA MET A 63 -3.95 5.29 9.93
C MET A 63 -3.95 6.81 9.81
N ALA A 64 -3.73 7.33 8.61
CA ALA A 64 -3.73 8.76 8.32
C ALA A 64 -5.10 9.31 7.94
N LEU A 65 -6.08 8.45 7.64
CA LEU A 65 -7.40 8.91 7.21
C LEU A 65 -8.15 9.74 8.28
N PRO A 66 -8.11 9.42 9.58
CA PRO A 66 -8.68 10.32 10.61
C PRO A 66 -8.04 11.71 10.58
N ALA A 67 -6.72 11.82 10.36
CA ALA A 67 -6.03 13.10 10.23
C ALA A 67 -6.49 13.89 9.00
N THR A 68 -6.92 13.20 7.93
CA THR A 68 -7.53 13.88 6.78
C THR A 68 -8.84 14.59 7.13
N MET A 69 -9.61 14.05 8.07
CA MET A 69 -10.85 14.66 8.57
C MET A 69 -10.56 15.93 9.39
N LYS A 70 -9.44 15.96 10.12
CA LYS A 70 -8.98 17.16 10.84
C LYS A 70 -8.69 18.34 9.90
N VAL A 71 -8.25 18.06 8.67
CA VAL A 71 -7.96 19.09 7.66
C VAL A 71 -9.21 19.46 6.85
N LEU A 72 -9.96 18.47 6.35
CA LEU A 72 -11.12 18.70 5.48
C LEU A 72 -12.43 18.98 6.23
N GLY A 73 -12.52 18.63 7.51
CA GLY A 73 -13.79 18.45 8.19
C GLY A 73 -14.48 17.14 7.79
N LEU A 74 -15.44 16.71 8.62
CA LEU A 74 -16.05 15.40 8.51
C LEU A 74 -16.82 15.18 7.20
N ILE A 75 -17.63 16.15 6.77
CA ILE A 75 -18.50 16.00 5.59
C ILE A 75 -17.64 15.90 4.33
N LEU A 76 -16.72 16.86 4.15
CA LEU A 76 -15.87 16.91 2.97
C LEU A 76 -14.90 15.74 2.94
N GLY A 77 -14.32 15.34 4.08
CA GLY A 77 -13.43 14.19 4.12
C GLY A 77 -14.12 12.88 3.74
N ILE A 78 -15.33 12.62 4.25
CA ILE A 78 -16.11 11.42 3.84
C ILE A 78 -16.46 11.48 2.36
N ALA A 79 -16.87 12.65 1.86
CA ALA A 79 -17.14 12.83 0.43
C ALA A 79 -15.90 12.55 -0.43
N MET A 80 -14.71 12.97 0.02
CA MET A 80 -13.45 12.74 -0.68
C MET A 80 -13.01 11.26 -0.66
N ILE A 81 -13.27 10.51 0.42
CA ILE A 81 -13.04 9.06 0.47
C ILE A 81 -13.90 8.36 -0.61
N VAL A 82 -15.20 8.67 -0.66
CA VAL A 82 -16.12 8.08 -1.65
C VAL A 82 -15.75 8.48 -3.07
N PHE A 83 -15.38 9.74 -3.28
CA PHE A 83 -14.94 10.24 -4.57
C PHE A 83 -13.66 9.55 -5.05
N MET A 84 -12.68 9.34 -4.17
CA MET A 84 -11.43 8.65 -4.51
C MET A 84 -11.67 7.16 -4.84
N ALA A 85 -12.59 6.50 -4.14
CA ALA A 85 -13.01 5.14 -4.45
C ALA A 85 -13.60 5.03 -5.86
N PHE A 86 -14.45 5.99 -6.26
CA PHE A 86 -15.02 6.04 -7.61
C PHE A 86 -13.94 6.25 -8.69
N LEU A 87 -13.00 7.17 -8.48
CA LEU A 87 -11.89 7.39 -9.41
C LEU A 87 -10.98 6.15 -9.52
N THR A 88 -10.80 5.44 -8.41
CA THR A 88 -10.01 4.20 -8.35
C THR A 88 -10.69 3.07 -9.14
N ASP A 89 -12.01 2.88 -8.99
CA ASP A 89 -12.76 1.89 -9.79
C ASP A 89 -12.62 2.19 -11.30
N ALA A 90 -12.84 3.46 -11.70
CA ALA A 90 -12.76 3.85 -13.09
C ALA A 90 -11.35 3.70 -13.69
N SER A 91 -10.30 4.04 -12.95
CA SER A 91 -8.92 3.89 -13.40
C SER A 91 -8.50 2.42 -13.51
N ILE A 92 -8.93 1.55 -12.58
CA ILE A 92 -8.72 0.10 -12.68
C ILE A 92 -9.49 -0.47 -13.88
N GLU A 93 -10.71 -0.01 -14.13
CA GLU A 93 -11.48 -0.44 -15.31
C GLU A 93 -10.75 -0.10 -16.61
N PHE A 94 -10.12 1.07 -16.71
CA PHE A 94 -9.25 1.41 -17.84
C PHE A 94 -8.12 0.38 -17.97
N LEU A 95 -7.34 0.14 -16.92
CA LEU A 95 -6.24 -0.82 -16.96
C LEU A 95 -6.68 -2.20 -17.46
N LEU A 96 -7.74 -2.77 -16.86
CA LEU A 96 -8.22 -4.10 -17.22
C LEU A 96 -8.76 -4.16 -18.65
N ARG A 97 -9.50 -3.14 -19.10
CA ARG A 97 -10.10 -3.11 -20.44
C ARG A 97 -9.03 -2.98 -21.53
N PHE A 98 -8.06 -2.09 -21.35
CA PHE A 98 -6.96 -1.90 -22.31
C PHE A 98 -5.98 -3.07 -22.28
N SER A 99 -5.74 -3.70 -21.12
CA SER A 99 -4.90 -4.89 -21.03
C SER A 99 -5.48 -6.08 -21.80
N ARG A 100 -6.81 -6.29 -21.71
CA ARG A 100 -7.50 -7.33 -22.48
C ARG A 100 -7.42 -7.09 -23.99
N ALA A 101 -7.54 -5.83 -24.44
CA ALA A 101 -7.40 -5.48 -25.85
C ALA A 101 -5.97 -5.72 -26.36
N GLY A 102 -4.96 -5.35 -25.58
CA GLY A 102 -3.54 -5.57 -25.90
C GLY A 102 -3.04 -6.99 -25.63
N LYS A 103 -3.87 -7.90 -25.12
CA LYS A 103 -3.50 -9.25 -24.68
C LYS A 103 -2.30 -9.26 -23.72
N THR A 104 -2.16 -8.19 -22.93
CA THR A 104 -1.15 -8.07 -21.89
C THR A 104 -1.70 -8.64 -20.59
N THR A 105 -0.83 -9.25 -19.77
CA THR A 105 -1.21 -9.85 -18.48
C THR A 105 -0.57 -9.12 -17.30
N SER A 106 0.12 -8.00 -17.53
CA SER A 106 0.78 -7.21 -16.49
C SER A 106 0.65 -5.74 -16.80
N TYR A 107 0.63 -4.91 -15.75
CA TYR A 107 0.61 -3.46 -15.90
C TYR A 107 1.85 -2.96 -16.65
N GLY A 108 3.02 -3.56 -16.37
CA GLY A 108 4.26 -3.28 -17.11
C GLY A 108 4.18 -3.66 -18.58
N GLY A 109 3.48 -4.75 -18.91
CA GLY A 109 3.19 -5.16 -20.28
C GLY A 109 2.31 -4.13 -20.99
N LEU A 110 1.22 -3.67 -20.35
CA LEU A 110 0.32 -2.68 -20.91
C LEU A 110 1.02 -1.34 -21.19
N MET A 111 1.83 -0.85 -20.25
CA MET A 111 2.63 0.36 -20.47
C MET A 111 3.72 0.16 -21.53
N GLY A 112 4.27 -1.04 -21.63
CA GLY A 112 5.20 -1.43 -22.69
C GLY A 112 4.57 -1.45 -24.08
N ASP A 113 3.31 -1.87 -24.19
CA ASP A 113 2.55 -1.85 -25.43
C ASP A 113 2.19 -0.42 -25.85
N ALA A 114 1.70 0.40 -24.92
CA ALA A 114 1.25 1.76 -25.22
C ALA A 114 2.39 2.76 -25.46
N PHE A 115 3.50 2.65 -24.71
CA PHE A 115 4.58 3.64 -24.65
C PHE A 115 5.99 3.05 -24.87
N GLY A 116 6.09 1.77 -25.23
CA GLY A 116 7.36 1.10 -25.47
C GLY A 116 8.20 0.88 -24.20
N LYS A 117 9.49 0.62 -24.39
CA LYS A 117 10.42 0.28 -23.31
C LYS A 117 10.50 1.36 -22.22
N TYR A 118 10.47 2.63 -22.60
CA TYR A 118 10.57 3.74 -21.66
C TYR A 118 9.35 3.84 -20.74
N GLY A 119 8.14 3.64 -21.28
CA GLY A 119 6.92 3.61 -20.46
C GLY A 119 6.90 2.45 -19.47
N LYS A 120 7.33 1.25 -19.90
CA LYS A 120 7.49 0.11 -18.99
C LYS A 120 8.49 0.39 -17.87
N MET A 121 9.66 0.95 -18.19
CA MET A 121 10.69 1.27 -17.20
C MET A 121 10.21 2.35 -16.21
N PHE A 122 9.51 3.37 -16.71
CA PHE A 122 8.97 4.44 -15.86
C PHE A 122 7.92 3.90 -14.88
N LEU A 123 7.01 3.04 -15.36
CA LEU A 123 6.06 2.35 -14.48
C LEU A 123 6.78 1.54 -13.39
N GLN A 124 7.79 0.75 -13.76
CA GLN A 124 8.54 -0.07 -12.80
C GLN A 124 9.20 0.78 -11.71
N ILE A 125 9.80 1.91 -12.07
CA ILE A 125 10.37 2.87 -11.10
C ILE A 125 9.27 3.43 -10.18
N CYS A 126 8.10 3.81 -10.71
CA CYS A 126 7.00 4.28 -9.87
C CYS A 126 6.51 3.19 -8.90
N VAL A 127 6.35 1.93 -9.35
CA VAL A 127 5.98 0.81 -8.47
C VAL A 127 7.03 0.61 -7.37
N LEU A 128 8.32 0.73 -7.72
CA LEU A 128 9.42 0.62 -6.78
C LEU A 128 9.34 1.71 -5.69
N VAL A 129 9.22 2.98 -6.11
CA VAL A 129 9.13 4.13 -5.19
C VAL A 129 7.89 4.02 -4.29
N ASN A 130 6.73 3.66 -4.85
CA ASN A 130 5.50 3.48 -4.10
C ASN A 130 5.64 2.39 -3.03
N ASN A 131 6.12 1.22 -3.41
CA ASN A 131 6.19 0.08 -2.48
C ASN A 131 7.27 0.26 -1.42
N ILE A 132 8.41 0.87 -1.74
CA ILE A 132 9.41 1.28 -0.73
C ILE A 132 8.77 2.27 0.24
N GLY A 133 8.04 3.27 -0.28
CA GLY A 133 7.30 4.26 0.51
C GLY A 133 6.33 3.66 1.52
N VAL A 134 5.43 2.79 1.05
CA VAL A 134 4.45 2.10 1.89
C VAL A 134 5.13 1.26 2.98
N LEU A 135 6.21 0.55 2.65
CA LEU A 135 6.96 -0.25 3.62
C LEU A 135 7.71 0.61 4.64
N ILE A 136 8.19 1.80 4.25
CA ILE A 136 8.76 2.77 5.19
C ILE A 136 7.66 3.25 6.15
N VAL A 137 6.46 3.57 5.65
CA VAL A 137 5.33 3.95 6.50
C VAL A 137 4.97 2.85 7.49
N TYR A 138 4.93 1.58 7.07
CA TYR A 138 4.71 0.47 8.00
C TYR A 138 5.74 0.43 9.12
N MET A 139 7.01 0.61 8.80
CA MET A 139 8.05 0.67 9.81
C MET A 139 7.88 1.88 10.74
N ILE A 140 7.51 3.05 10.23
CA ILE A 140 7.27 4.24 11.05
C ILE A 140 6.11 3.98 12.03
N ILE A 141 4.95 3.48 11.56
CA ILE A 141 3.79 3.17 12.41
C ILE A 141 4.19 2.20 13.53
N ILE A 142 4.91 1.12 13.17
CA ILE A 142 5.35 0.13 14.16
C ILE A 142 6.33 0.75 15.18
N GLY A 143 7.22 1.63 14.73
CA GLY A 143 8.09 2.41 15.61
C GLY A 143 7.30 3.31 16.55
N ASP A 144 6.39 4.13 16.01
CA ASP A 144 5.59 5.08 16.78
C ASP A 144 4.69 4.37 17.80
N VAL A 145 4.12 3.22 17.44
CA VAL A 145 3.30 2.42 18.35
C VAL A 145 4.13 1.74 19.43
N LEU A 146 5.28 1.14 19.11
CA LEU A 146 6.06 0.38 20.09
C LEU A 146 6.93 1.28 20.98
N SER A 147 7.59 2.28 20.39
CA SER A 147 8.59 3.15 21.06
C SER A 147 8.10 4.55 21.38
N GLY A 148 6.90 4.92 20.93
CA GLY A 148 6.37 6.27 21.12
C GLY A 148 6.84 7.23 20.04
N THR A 149 6.20 8.39 19.98
CA THR A 149 6.51 9.43 18.99
C THR A 149 6.43 10.82 19.60
N SER A 150 7.32 11.71 19.17
CA SER A 150 7.34 13.12 19.59
C SER A 150 7.13 14.08 18.41
N SER A 151 6.63 13.58 17.28
CA SER A 151 6.54 14.32 16.01
C SER A 151 5.64 15.56 16.08
N SER A 152 4.64 15.58 16.97
CA SER A 152 3.73 16.71 17.20
C SER A 152 4.20 17.72 18.24
N GLY A 153 5.41 17.55 18.80
CA GLY A 153 5.94 18.38 19.88
C GLY A 153 5.49 17.96 21.29
N VAL A 154 4.55 17.01 21.40
CA VAL A 154 4.18 16.31 22.64
C VAL A 154 4.65 14.87 22.51
N HIS A 155 5.24 14.34 23.58
CA HIS A 155 5.67 12.95 23.61
C HIS A 155 4.48 12.04 23.87
N HIS A 156 4.18 11.17 22.91
CA HIS A 156 3.17 10.12 23.01
C HIS A 156 3.86 8.79 23.31
N ALA A 157 3.56 8.20 24.47
CA ALA A 157 4.29 7.05 24.98
C ALA A 157 4.03 5.77 24.15
N GLY A 158 5.10 5.00 23.89
CA GLY A 158 5.01 3.71 23.22
C GLY A 158 4.32 2.64 24.06
N VAL A 159 3.88 1.53 23.45
CA VAL A 159 3.39 0.35 24.21
C VAL A 159 4.49 -0.21 25.10
N LEU A 160 5.73 -0.29 24.61
CA LEU A 160 6.85 -0.81 25.40
C LEU A 160 7.24 0.14 26.54
N GLU A 161 7.13 1.44 26.29
CA GLU A 161 7.36 2.46 27.31
C GLU A 161 6.25 2.46 28.37
N GLY A 162 4.99 2.29 27.98
CA GLY A 162 3.88 2.16 28.92
C GLY A 162 3.97 0.91 29.80
N TRP A 163 4.45 -0.22 29.26
CA TRP A 163 4.55 -1.48 30.01
C TRP A 163 5.80 -1.58 30.88
N PHE A 164 6.93 -1.06 30.38
CA PHE A 164 8.23 -1.27 31.02
C PHE A 164 8.88 0.03 31.51
N GLY A 165 8.35 1.20 31.19
CA GLY A 165 8.96 2.51 31.46
C GLY A 165 10.01 2.91 30.42
N GLU A 166 10.47 4.17 30.49
CA GLU A 166 11.53 4.70 29.64
C GLU A 166 12.86 3.96 29.86
N HIS A 167 13.34 3.29 28.83
CA HIS A 167 14.62 2.57 28.84
C HIS A 167 15.38 2.80 27.53
N TRP A 168 16.71 2.69 27.57
CA TRP A 168 17.56 2.85 26.38
C TRP A 168 17.18 1.88 25.24
N TRP A 169 16.74 0.66 25.57
CA TRP A 169 16.35 -0.37 24.60
C TRP A 169 14.94 -0.14 24.00
N ASN A 170 14.13 0.73 24.61
CA ASN A 170 12.83 1.17 24.09
C ASN A 170 12.96 2.31 23.09
N GLY A 171 14.16 2.84 22.85
CA GLY A 171 14.38 3.88 21.85
C GLY A 171 14.00 3.43 20.45
N ARG A 172 13.36 4.32 19.68
CA ARG A 172 12.84 4.07 18.32
C ARG A 172 13.81 3.33 17.40
N ALA A 173 15.07 3.77 17.33
CA ALA A 173 16.06 3.15 16.45
C ALA A 173 16.37 1.69 16.84
N ILE A 174 16.41 1.37 18.14
CA ILE A 174 16.70 0.03 18.64
C ILE A 174 15.51 -0.89 18.45
N VAL A 175 14.30 -0.41 18.77
CA VAL A 175 13.05 -1.17 18.55
C VAL A 175 12.89 -1.49 17.08
N LEU A 176 13.05 -0.50 16.19
CA LEU A 176 13.00 -0.74 14.75
C LEU A 176 14.08 -1.72 14.28
N LEU A 177 15.30 -1.66 14.84
CA LEU A 177 16.37 -2.60 14.50
C LEU A 177 16.00 -4.03 14.92
N ILE A 178 15.52 -4.22 16.15
CA ILE A 178 15.10 -5.52 16.68
C ILE A 178 13.94 -6.07 15.85
N THR A 179 12.92 -5.26 15.56
CA THR A 179 11.79 -5.66 14.71
C THR A 179 12.26 -6.01 13.29
N THR A 180 13.20 -5.24 12.72
CA THR A 180 13.74 -5.52 11.38
C THR A 180 14.50 -6.84 11.34
N LEU A 181 15.39 -7.07 12.30
CA LEU A 181 16.22 -8.27 12.32
C LEU A 181 15.46 -9.52 12.79
N GLY A 182 14.56 -9.36 13.76
CA GLY A 182 13.81 -10.45 14.38
C GLY A 182 12.53 -10.84 13.66
N ILE A 183 11.87 -9.91 12.96
CA ILE A 183 10.58 -10.15 12.30
C ILE A 183 10.71 -9.95 10.79
N PHE A 184 11.05 -8.76 10.32
CA PHE A 184 10.99 -8.47 8.87
C PHE A 184 12.02 -9.24 8.06
N SER A 185 13.25 -9.39 8.54
CA SER A 185 14.31 -10.12 7.84
C SER A 185 13.93 -11.60 7.66
N PRO A 186 13.53 -12.35 8.71
CA PRO A 186 13.01 -13.71 8.54
C PRO A 186 11.81 -13.79 7.60
N LEU A 187 10.82 -12.89 7.75
CA LEU A 187 9.62 -12.88 6.92
C LEU A 187 9.93 -12.56 5.45
N ALA A 188 10.90 -11.68 5.18
CA ALA A 188 11.34 -11.32 3.84
C ALA A 188 12.21 -12.41 3.19
N CYS A 189 12.89 -13.24 3.99
CA CYS A 189 13.70 -14.35 3.49
C CYS A 189 12.88 -15.49 2.87
N PHE A 190 11.57 -15.54 3.11
CA PHE A 190 10.72 -16.52 2.46
C PHE A 190 10.75 -16.32 0.93
N LYS A 191 11.17 -17.39 0.24
CA LYS A 191 11.27 -17.42 -1.23
C LYS A 191 9.90 -17.58 -1.90
N ARG A 192 8.95 -18.15 -1.18
CA ARG A 192 7.57 -18.39 -1.58
C ARG A 192 6.68 -18.15 -0.38
N ILE A 193 5.51 -17.54 -0.58
CA ILE A 193 4.55 -17.33 0.50
C ILE A 193 3.45 -18.37 0.28
N ASP A 194 3.69 -19.59 0.79
CA ASP A 194 2.84 -20.75 0.48
C ASP A 194 1.44 -20.71 1.16
N SER A 195 1.16 -19.68 1.97
CA SER A 195 -0.12 -19.49 2.69
C SER A 195 -0.61 -18.03 2.70
N LEU A 196 -0.44 -17.32 1.57
CA LEU A 196 -0.90 -15.92 1.40
C LEU A 196 -2.38 -15.73 1.76
N SER A 197 -3.25 -16.66 1.41
CA SER A 197 -4.70 -16.54 1.66
C SER A 197 -5.03 -16.55 3.16
N PHE A 198 -4.43 -17.45 3.93
CA PHE A 198 -4.62 -17.50 5.39
C PHE A 198 -3.99 -16.29 6.08
N THR A 199 -2.77 -15.90 5.67
CA THR A 199 -2.08 -14.73 6.23
C THR A 199 -2.82 -13.43 5.92
N SER A 200 -3.35 -13.28 4.70
CA SER A 200 -4.17 -12.13 4.31
C SER A 200 -5.51 -12.10 5.05
N ALA A 201 -6.17 -13.26 5.20
CA ALA A 201 -7.41 -13.36 5.98
C ALA A 201 -7.20 -13.00 7.45
N LEU A 202 -6.12 -13.51 8.08
CA LEU A 202 -5.75 -13.18 9.45
C LEU A 202 -5.42 -11.68 9.60
N SER A 203 -4.68 -11.13 8.64
CA SER A 203 -4.36 -9.71 8.58
C SER A 203 -5.63 -8.85 8.51
N VAL A 204 -6.57 -9.16 7.61
CA VAL A 204 -7.86 -8.45 7.52
C VAL A 204 -8.67 -8.61 8.81
N ALA A 205 -8.68 -9.80 9.43
CA ALA A 205 -9.37 -10.02 10.70
C ALA A 205 -8.81 -9.12 11.82
N LEU A 206 -7.50 -8.96 11.92
CA LEU A 206 -6.87 -8.05 12.88
C LEU A 206 -7.24 -6.58 12.63
N ALA A 207 -7.30 -6.15 11.36
CA ALA A 207 -7.77 -4.80 11.01
C ALA A 207 -9.25 -4.57 11.38
N VAL A 208 -10.10 -5.60 11.24
CA VAL A 208 -11.50 -5.55 11.69
C VAL A 208 -11.60 -5.50 13.22
N VAL A 209 -10.77 -6.23 13.95
CA VAL A 209 -10.72 -6.16 15.43
C VAL A 209 -10.38 -4.74 15.88
N PHE A 210 -9.35 -4.14 15.30
CA PHE A 210 -8.99 -2.74 15.52
C PHE A 210 -10.18 -1.79 15.29
N LEU A 211 -10.91 -1.98 14.17
CA LEU A 211 -12.07 -1.17 13.84
C LEU A 211 -13.20 -1.33 14.86
N VAL A 212 -13.55 -2.56 15.23
CA VAL A 212 -14.64 -2.85 16.16
C VAL A 212 -14.34 -2.26 17.54
N ILE A 213 -13.10 -2.39 18.04
CA ILE A 213 -12.72 -1.80 19.32
C ILE A 213 -12.82 -0.27 19.25
N THR A 214 -12.30 0.35 18.19
CA THR A 214 -12.38 1.82 18.01
C THR A 214 -13.83 2.32 17.98
N VAL A 215 -14.70 1.64 17.24
CA VAL A 215 -16.14 1.92 17.20
C VAL A 215 -16.78 1.76 18.58
N GLY A 216 -16.44 0.68 19.30
CA GLY A 216 -16.94 0.42 20.65
C GLY A 216 -16.58 1.53 21.64
N ILE A 217 -15.31 1.95 21.64
CA ILE A 217 -14.82 3.09 22.44
C ILE A 217 -15.60 4.36 22.09
N ALA A 218 -15.81 4.62 20.79
CA ALA A 218 -16.54 5.80 20.32
C ALA A 218 -17.98 5.80 20.82
N ILE A 219 -18.68 4.67 20.72
CA ILE A 219 -20.06 4.54 21.17
C ILE A 219 -20.17 4.74 22.68
N ILE A 220 -19.26 4.16 23.47
CA ILE A 220 -19.25 4.35 24.93
C ILE A 220 -19.09 5.83 25.28
N LYS A 221 -18.09 6.51 24.71
CA LYS A 221 -17.89 7.94 24.92
C LYS A 221 -19.08 8.78 24.46
N LEU A 222 -19.72 8.41 23.35
CA LEU A 222 -20.89 9.10 22.83
C LEU A 222 -22.08 9.00 23.80
N ILE A 223 -22.33 7.81 24.35
CA ILE A 223 -23.38 7.57 25.36
C ILE A 223 -23.05 8.32 26.66
N SER A 224 -21.77 8.36 27.06
CA SER A 224 -21.32 9.10 28.24
C SER A 224 -21.37 10.63 28.05
N GLY A 225 -21.66 11.14 26.85
CA GLY A 225 -21.72 12.57 26.56
C GLY A 225 -20.37 13.29 26.67
N THR A 226 -19.24 12.56 26.63
CA THR A 226 -17.89 13.11 26.76
C THR A 226 -17.28 13.52 25.42
N ILE A 227 -17.97 13.24 24.31
CA ILE A 227 -17.52 13.58 22.97
C ILE A 227 -17.86 15.04 22.65
N MET A 228 -16.83 15.82 22.35
CA MET A 228 -16.98 17.14 21.77
C MET A 228 -17.44 17.01 20.31
N MET A 229 -18.36 17.89 19.88
CA MET A 229 -18.86 17.88 18.52
C MET A 229 -17.70 18.13 17.53
N PRO A 230 -17.39 17.19 16.62
CA PRO A 230 -16.28 17.34 15.70
C PRO A 230 -16.62 18.39 14.62
N ARG A 231 -15.58 18.98 14.02
CA ARG A 231 -15.75 19.95 12.93
C ARG A 231 -16.37 19.28 11.69
N LEU A 232 -17.53 19.78 11.26
CA LEU A 232 -18.24 19.26 10.10
C LEU A 232 -17.66 19.75 8.77
N LEU A 233 -17.20 21.00 8.75
CA LEU A 233 -16.65 21.70 7.58
C LEU A 233 -15.20 22.12 7.85
N PRO A 234 -14.40 22.34 6.78
CA PRO A 234 -13.01 22.77 6.93
C PRO A 234 -12.96 24.19 7.49
N ASP A 235 -11.95 24.45 8.32
CA ASP A 235 -11.69 25.78 8.85
C ASP A 235 -10.83 26.58 7.86
N VAL A 236 -11.51 27.33 6.98
CA VAL A 236 -10.86 28.13 5.93
C VAL A 236 -10.88 29.60 6.32
N THR A 237 -9.87 29.99 7.10
CA THR A 237 -9.67 31.38 7.52
C THR A 237 -8.96 32.23 6.47
N ASP A 238 -8.00 31.65 5.74
CA ASP A 238 -7.15 32.33 4.77
C ASP A 238 -6.91 31.48 3.52
N LEU A 239 -6.39 32.10 2.44
CA LEU A 239 -5.95 31.39 1.23
C LEU A 239 -4.93 30.28 1.53
N THR A 240 -4.06 30.47 2.53
CA THR A 240 -3.10 29.43 2.94
C THR A 240 -3.80 28.21 3.54
N SER A 241 -4.84 28.41 4.34
CA SER A 241 -5.69 27.35 4.90
C SER A 241 -6.46 26.62 3.80
N PHE A 242 -6.88 27.32 2.75
CA PHE A 242 -7.51 26.70 1.58
C PHE A 242 -6.53 25.78 0.83
N TRP A 243 -5.28 26.21 0.60
CA TRP A 243 -4.28 25.37 -0.07
C TRP A 243 -3.90 24.13 0.74
N LYS A 244 -3.95 24.19 2.08
CA LYS A 244 -3.73 23.03 2.95
C LYS A 244 -4.75 21.91 2.74
N LEU A 245 -5.94 22.18 2.22
CA LEU A 245 -6.92 21.13 1.92
C LEU A 245 -6.39 20.12 0.90
N PHE A 246 -5.47 20.54 0.03
CA PHE A 246 -4.90 19.69 -1.02
C PHE A 246 -3.78 18.76 -0.52
N THR A 247 -3.18 19.02 0.64
CA THR A 247 -2.19 18.09 1.23
C THR A 247 -2.84 16.76 1.63
N VAL A 248 -4.17 16.72 1.76
CA VAL A 248 -4.89 15.46 2.01
C VAL A 248 -4.92 14.54 0.77
N VAL A 249 -4.81 15.11 -0.44
CA VAL A 249 -4.98 14.34 -1.68
C VAL A 249 -3.92 13.23 -1.82
N PRO A 250 -2.61 13.48 -1.65
CA PRO A 250 -1.60 12.41 -1.66
C PRO A 250 -1.88 11.27 -0.68
N VAL A 251 -2.39 11.58 0.52
CA VAL A 251 -2.76 10.58 1.53
C VAL A 251 -3.91 9.70 1.03
N LEU A 252 -4.98 10.31 0.52
CA LEU A 252 -6.13 9.58 -0.02
C LEU A 252 -5.77 8.74 -1.26
N VAL A 253 -4.92 9.27 -2.15
CA VAL A 253 -4.46 8.54 -3.32
C VAL A 253 -3.63 7.33 -2.89
N THR A 254 -2.74 7.49 -1.91
CA THR A 254 -1.93 6.39 -1.41
C THR A 254 -2.78 5.35 -0.67
N ALA A 255 -3.85 5.75 0.02
CA ALA A 255 -4.76 4.81 0.66
C ALA A 255 -5.45 3.89 -0.35
N TYR A 256 -5.85 4.42 -1.51
CA TYR A 256 -6.56 3.63 -2.53
C TYR A 256 -5.65 2.97 -3.58
N ILE A 257 -4.32 3.09 -3.47
CA ILE A 257 -3.42 2.56 -4.49
C ILE A 257 -3.34 1.04 -4.44
N CYS A 258 -3.84 0.38 -5.47
CA CYS A 258 -3.73 -1.08 -5.60
C CYS A 258 -3.44 -1.55 -7.04
N HIS A 259 -3.38 -0.61 -8.00
CA HIS A 259 -3.27 -0.84 -9.45
C HIS A 259 -2.09 -1.73 -9.85
N TYR A 260 -1.00 -1.70 -9.10
CA TYR A 260 0.19 -2.51 -9.36
C TYR A 260 0.00 -4.01 -9.07
N ASN A 261 -0.96 -4.37 -8.21
CA ASN A 261 -1.29 -5.75 -7.85
C ASN A 261 -2.52 -6.30 -8.59
N VAL A 262 -3.37 -5.45 -9.17
CA VAL A 262 -4.64 -5.87 -9.80
C VAL A 262 -4.44 -6.94 -10.89
N HIS A 263 -3.44 -6.79 -11.76
CA HIS A 263 -3.20 -7.76 -12.84
C HIS A 263 -2.69 -9.11 -12.30
N SER A 264 -1.89 -9.10 -11.24
CA SER A 264 -1.43 -10.34 -10.60
C SER A 264 -2.61 -11.10 -10.00
N ILE A 265 -3.55 -10.40 -9.36
CA ILE A 265 -4.78 -10.99 -8.82
C ILE A 265 -5.69 -11.51 -9.95
N ASP A 266 -5.82 -10.77 -11.06
CA ASP A 266 -6.58 -11.23 -12.25
C ASP A 266 -6.01 -12.54 -12.82
N ASN A 267 -4.69 -12.64 -12.92
CA ASN A 267 -4.02 -13.84 -13.44
C ASN A 267 -4.14 -15.06 -12.52
N GLU A 268 -4.38 -14.85 -11.22
CA GLU A 268 -4.53 -15.93 -10.24
C GLU A 268 -5.96 -16.40 -10.06
N LEU A 269 -6.93 -15.57 -10.46
CA LEU A 269 -8.35 -15.85 -10.30
C LEU A 269 -8.75 -17.08 -11.13
N GLU A 270 -9.51 -17.99 -10.52
CA GLU A 270 -10.05 -19.17 -11.23
C GLU A 270 -10.88 -18.75 -12.45
N ASP A 271 -11.71 -17.71 -12.29
CA ASP A 271 -12.48 -17.08 -13.36
C ASP A 271 -12.11 -15.60 -13.49
N SER A 272 -11.19 -15.28 -14.41
CA SER A 272 -10.78 -13.90 -14.74
C SER A 272 -11.95 -12.99 -15.16
N THR A 273 -13.13 -13.51 -15.53
CA THR A 273 -14.29 -12.66 -15.80
C THR A 273 -14.80 -11.96 -14.53
N GLN A 274 -14.52 -12.54 -13.36
CA GLN A 274 -14.93 -12.03 -12.04
C GLN A 274 -14.00 -10.93 -11.48
N ILE A 275 -12.92 -10.54 -12.16
CA ILE A 275 -12.01 -9.51 -11.61
C ILE A 275 -12.70 -8.17 -11.36
N ARG A 276 -13.66 -7.79 -12.21
CA ARG A 276 -14.43 -6.54 -12.03
C ARG A 276 -15.28 -6.56 -10.76
N PRO A 277 -16.13 -7.58 -10.51
CA PRO A 277 -16.84 -7.67 -9.24
C PRO A 277 -15.89 -7.85 -8.04
N VAL A 278 -14.75 -8.54 -8.18
CA VAL A 278 -13.73 -8.62 -7.12
C VAL A 278 -13.23 -7.22 -6.74
N VAL A 279 -12.82 -6.42 -7.72
CA VAL A 279 -12.32 -5.05 -7.50
C VAL A 279 -13.38 -4.18 -6.85
N ARG A 280 -14.62 -4.18 -7.36
CA ARG A 280 -15.72 -3.38 -6.80
C ARG A 280 -16.09 -3.80 -5.38
N THR A 281 -16.08 -5.09 -5.09
CA THR A 281 -16.36 -5.62 -3.75
C THR A 281 -15.26 -5.24 -2.77
N ALA A 282 -13.99 -5.37 -3.17
CA ALA A 282 -12.85 -4.95 -2.36
C ALA A 282 -12.85 -3.44 -2.10
N LEU A 283 -13.08 -2.61 -3.12
CA LEU A 283 -13.19 -1.16 -2.97
C LEU A 283 -14.36 -0.75 -2.08
N GLY A 284 -15.52 -1.40 -2.22
CA GLY A 284 -16.68 -1.16 -1.36
C GLY A 284 -16.40 -1.52 0.10
N LEU A 285 -15.80 -2.68 0.35
CA LEU A 285 -15.38 -3.12 1.68
C LEU A 285 -14.35 -2.16 2.30
N CYS A 286 -13.31 -1.80 1.56
CA CYS A 286 -12.27 -0.91 2.07
C CYS A 286 -12.81 0.49 2.32
N SER A 287 -13.67 1.00 1.44
CA SER A 287 -14.29 2.31 1.62
C SER A 287 -15.20 2.37 2.85
N SER A 288 -15.92 1.29 3.17
CA SER A 288 -16.73 1.25 4.39
C SER A 288 -15.84 1.29 5.64
N VAL A 289 -14.77 0.49 5.65
CA VAL A 289 -13.76 0.51 6.73
C VAL A 289 -13.14 1.90 6.88
N TYR A 290 -12.76 2.54 5.77
CA TYR A 290 -12.17 3.88 5.74
C TYR A 290 -13.12 4.96 6.24
N VAL A 291 -14.39 4.92 5.84
CA VAL A 291 -15.40 5.86 6.36
C VAL A 291 -15.59 5.64 7.85
N MET A 292 -15.74 4.40 8.30
CA MET A 292 -15.95 4.09 9.72
C MET A 292 -14.76 4.55 10.56
N ILE A 293 -13.53 4.18 10.21
CA ILE A 293 -12.37 4.55 11.01
C ILE A 293 -12.11 6.06 11.01
N SER A 294 -12.31 6.72 9.87
CA SER A 294 -12.14 8.17 9.80
C SER A 294 -13.20 8.90 10.61
N PHE A 295 -14.46 8.45 10.53
CA PHE A 295 -15.56 9.01 11.29
C PHE A 295 -15.35 8.82 12.79
N PHE A 296 -15.16 7.58 13.24
CA PHE A 296 -15.05 7.29 14.67
C PHE A 296 -13.70 7.75 15.25
N GLY A 297 -12.60 7.61 14.51
CA GLY A 297 -11.29 8.12 14.92
C GLY A 297 -11.30 9.64 15.09
N PHE A 298 -11.89 10.37 14.15
CA PHE A 298 -12.03 11.83 14.29
C PHE A 298 -13.06 12.22 15.36
N LEU A 299 -14.10 11.42 15.57
CA LEU A 299 -15.05 11.63 16.67
C LEU A 299 -14.39 11.45 18.05
N LEU A 300 -13.44 10.52 18.18
CA LEU A 300 -12.71 10.28 19.44
C LEU A 300 -11.78 11.44 19.82
N PHE A 301 -11.06 11.98 18.84
CA PHE A 301 -9.91 12.87 19.09
C PHE A 301 -10.08 14.30 18.57
N GLY A 302 -11.03 14.55 17.66
CA GLY A 302 -11.30 15.86 17.08
C GLY A 302 -10.04 16.52 16.53
N ASP A 303 -9.79 17.76 16.94
CA ASP A 303 -8.62 18.51 16.47
C ASP A 303 -7.28 18.00 17.05
N GLY A 304 -7.36 17.15 18.07
CA GLY A 304 -6.22 16.42 18.61
C GLY A 304 -5.81 15.19 17.80
N THR A 305 -6.51 14.84 16.70
CA THR A 305 -6.10 13.71 15.85
C THR A 305 -4.68 13.91 15.31
N MET A 306 -3.85 12.89 15.52
CA MET A 306 -2.48 12.80 15.07
C MET A 306 -2.40 12.23 13.66
N ASP A 307 -1.28 12.47 12.96
CA ASP A 307 -1.04 11.95 11.62
C ASP A 307 -1.14 10.42 11.58
N ASP A 308 -0.63 9.76 12.63
CA ASP A 308 -0.94 8.37 12.97
C ASP A 308 -1.98 8.34 14.10
N VAL A 309 -3.22 7.94 13.81
CA VAL A 309 -4.28 7.87 14.82
C VAL A 309 -3.96 6.91 15.96
N LEU A 310 -3.07 5.92 15.76
CA LEU A 310 -2.68 5.00 16.85
C LEU A 310 -1.88 5.68 17.94
N ALA A 311 -1.17 6.77 17.61
CA ALA A 311 -0.45 7.57 18.59
C ALA A 311 -1.42 8.22 19.59
N ASN A 312 -2.67 8.47 19.22
CA ASN A 312 -3.68 9.04 20.13
C ASN A 312 -4.21 8.05 21.19
N PHE A 313 -3.98 6.75 21.02
CA PHE A 313 -4.39 5.71 21.99
C PHE A 313 -3.34 5.50 23.09
N ASP A 314 -2.47 6.48 23.36
CA ASP A 314 -1.47 6.43 24.42
C ASP A 314 -1.99 6.90 25.79
N THR A 315 -3.15 7.56 25.82
CA THR A 315 -3.71 8.19 27.02
C THR A 315 -4.99 7.51 27.51
N ASP A 316 -5.33 7.73 28.79
CA ASP A 316 -6.59 7.26 29.36
C ASP A 316 -7.77 7.99 28.69
N LEU A 317 -8.63 7.22 28.04
CA LEU A 317 -9.81 7.74 27.34
C LEU A 317 -10.98 7.96 28.30
N GLY A 318 -10.84 7.70 29.60
CA GLY A 318 -11.91 7.93 30.58
C GLY A 318 -13.06 6.92 30.46
N ILE A 319 -12.74 5.71 29.97
CA ILE A 319 -13.66 4.59 29.87
C ILE A 319 -13.16 3.39 30.69
N PRO A 320 -14.03 2.47 31.13
CA PRO A 320 -13.60 1.25 31.79
C PRO A 320 -12.63 0.46 30.90
N TYR A 321 -11.54 -0.03 31.49
CA TYR A 321 -10.51 -0.81 30.78
C TYR A 321 -9.80 -0.05 29.64
N SER A 322 -9.74 1.29 29.68
CA SER A 322 -9.14 2.10 28.61
C SER A 322 -7.73 1.64 28.22
N SER A 323 -6.82 1.42 29.18
CA SER A 323 -5.45 0.98 28.89
C SER A 323 -5.41 -0.35 28.14
N LEU A 324 -6.22 -1.34 28.54
CA LEU A 324 -6.28 -2.64 27.87
C LEU A 324 -6.83 -2.52 26.44
N LEU A 325 -7.88 -1.71 26.24
CA LEU A 325 -8.48 -1.50 24.92
C LEU A 325 -7.53 -0.74 23.98
N ASN A 326 -6.85 0.27 24.50
CA ASN A 326 -5.82 1.02 23.78
C ASN A 326 -4.67 0.11 23.33
N ASP A 327 -4.14 -0.70 24.23
CA ASP A 327 -3.08 -1.65 23.91
C ASP A 327 -3.55 -2.71 22.90
N ALA A 328 -4.80 -3.18 23.03
CA ALA A 328 -5.38 -4.11 22.07
C ALA A 328 -5.49 -3.50 20.67
N VAL A 329 -5.94 -2.24 20.54
CA VAL A 329 -6.00 -1.48 19.28
C VAL A 329 -4.60 -1.34 18.67
N ARG A 330 -3.63 -0.89 19.46
CA ARG A 330 -2.24 -0.66 19.03
C ARG A 330 -1.54 -1.95 18.60
N VAL A 331 -1.57 -2.99 19.45
CA VAL A 331 -0.88 -4.26 19.20
C VAL A 331 -1.54 -5.05 18.07
N SER A 332 -2.88 -5.08 17.99
CA SER A 332 -3.57 -5.79 16.90
C SER A 332 -3.21 -5.22 15.53
N TYR A 333 -3.11 -3.89 15.42
CA TYR A 333 -2.74 -3.24 14.17
C TYR A 333 -1.25 -3.36 13.84
N VAL A 334 -0.35 -3.30 14.82
CA VAL A 334 1.07 -3.62 14.62
C VAL A 334 1.24 -5.05 14.10
N ALA A 335 0.53 -6.01 14.68
CA ALA A 335 0.53 -7.39 14.20
C ALA A 335 -0.04 -7.51 12.77
N HIS A 336 -1.11 -6.77 12.45
CA HIS A 336 -1.63 -6.66 11.09
C HIS A 336 -0.54 -6.21 10.11
N LEU A 337 0.16 -5.10 10.39
CA LEU A 337 1.21 -4.57 9.53
C LEU A 337 2.40 -5.54 9.35
N MET A 338 2.77 -6.26 10.41
CA MET A 338 3.82 -7.29 10.33
C MET A 338 3.46 -8.41 9.36
N LEU A 339 2.19 -8.80 9.29
CA LEU A 339 1.69 -9.82 8.35
C LEU A 339 1.56 -9.28 6.91
N VAL A 340 1.24 -7.99 6.73
CA VAL A 340 1.14 -7.37 5.40
C VAL A 340 2.53 -7.07 4.80
N PHE A 341 3.54 -6.79 5.62
CA PHE A 341 4.90 -6.47 5.17
C PHE A 341 5.46 -7.44 4.11
N PRO A 342 5.51 -8.77 4.31
CA PRO A 342 6.04 -9.69 3.31
C PRO A 342 5.23 -9.72 2.01
N ILE A 343 3.92 -9.46 2.08
CA ILE A 343 3.01 -9.44 0.93
C ILE A 343 3.38 -8.29 -0.02
N VAL A 344 3.76 -7.13 0.51
CA VAL A 344 4.20 -5.96 -0.28
C VAL A 344 5.69 -6.07 -0.66
N PHE A 345 6.51 -6.63 0.23
CA PHE A 345 7.95 -6.80 0.00
C PHE A 345 8.25 -7.79 -1.14
N TYR A 346 7.46 -8.86 -1.27
CA TYR A 346 7.64 -9.86 -2.31
C TYR A 346 7.58 -9.30 -3.75
N PRO A 347 6.50 -8.61 -4.18
CA PRO A 347 6.44 -8.00 -5.51
C PRO A 347 7.45 -6.86 -5.69
N LEU A 348 7.78 -6.11 -4.61
CA LEU A 348 8.84 -5.11 -4.64
C LEU A 348 10.19 -5.73 -5.04
N ARG A 349 10.56 -6.85 -4.42
CA ARG A 349 11.80 -7.57 -4.72
C ARG A 349 11.85 -8.08 -6.15
N LEU A 350 10.74 -8.64 -6.64
CA LEU A 350 10.66 -9.12 -8.02
C LEU A 350 10.77 -7.97 -9.03
N ASN A 351 10.14 -6.84 -8.75
CA ASN A 351 10.25 -5.64 -9.59
C ASN A 351 11.70 -5.12 -9.65
N MET A 352 12.37 -5.05 -8.50
CA MET A 352 13.78 -4.66 -8.42
C MET A 352 14.71 -5.63 -9.19
N ASP A 353 14.50 -6.94 -9.06
CA ASP A 353 15.26 -7.93 -9.84
C ASP A 353 15.04 -7.79 -11.35
N GLY A 354 13.78 -7.57 -11.77
CA GLY A 354 13.43 -7.35 -13.16
C GLY A 354 14.06 -6.09 -13.76
N LEU A 355 14.22 -5.04 -12.95
CA LEU A 355 14.84 -3.77 -13.37
C LEU A 355 16.37 -3.87 -13.47
N LEU A 356 17.02 -4.45 -12.45
CA LEU A 356 18.48 -4.56 -12.38
C LEU A 356 19.04 -5.70 -13.24
N PHE A 357 18.30 -6.81 -13.35
CA PHE A 357 18.76 -8.05 -13.98
C PHE A 357 17.72 -8.61 -14.99
N PRO A 358 17.31 -7.84 -16.02
CA PRO A 358 16.23 -8.22 -16.94
C PRO A 358 16.52 -9.45 -17.82
N SER A 359 17.74 -9.98 -17.82
CA SER A 359 18.15 -11.16 -18.60
C SER A 359 18.71 -12.29 -17.74
N ALA A 360 18.62 -12.17 -16.42
CA ALA A 360 19.10 -13.19 -15.50
C ALA A 360 18.08 -14.33 -15.33
N ARG A 361 18.55 -15.45 -14.78
CA ARG A 361 17.70 -16.61 -14.42
C ARG A 361 16.66 -16.19 -13.36
N PRO A 362 15.59 -16.96 -13.11
CA PRO A 362 14.62 -16.62 -12.05
C PRO A 362 15.29 -16.44 -10.68
N LEU A 363 14.81 -15.47 -9.90
CA LEU A 363 15.42 -15.05 -8.62
C LEU A 363 15.58 -16.20 -7.63
N VAL A 364 14.62 -17.14 -7.61
CA VAL A 364 14.57 -18.30 -6.71
C VAL A 364 15.82 -19.19 -6.80
N LEU A 365 16.47 -19.25 -7.97
CA LEU A 365 17.65 -20.09 -8.22
C LEU A 365 18.99 -19.46 -7.76
N SER A 366 19.03 -18.16 -7.49
CA SER A 366 20.27 -17.45 -7.12
C SER A 366 20.19 -16.90 -5.71
N ASN A 367 20.72 -17.67 -4.75
CA ASN A 367 20.70 -17.31 -3.32
C ASN A 367 21.46 -16.01 -3.03
N THR A 368 22.59 -15.78 -3.70
CA THR A 368 23.41 -14.58 -3.51
C THR A 368 22.67 -13.32 -3.97
N ARG A 369 22.12 -13.33 -5.19
CA ARG A 369 21.33 -12.20 -5.70
C ARG A 369 20.07 -11.97 -4.88
N PHE A 370 19.37 -13.05 -4.50
CA PHE A 370 18.21 -12.97 -3.62
C PHE A 370 18.55 -12.29 -2.29
N ALA A 371 19.65 -12.69 -1.65
CA ALA A 371 20.13 -12.10 -0.41
C ALA A 371 20.56 -10.64 -0.60
N CYS A 372 21.36 -10.32 -1.62
CA CYS A 372 21.81 -8.96 -1.88
C CYS A 372 20.65 -7.97 -2.11
N ILE A 373 19.66 -8.34 -2.93
CA ILE A 373 18.49 -7.49 -3.18
C ILE A 373 17.66 -7.36 -1.90
N THR A 374 17.43 -8.46 -1.17
CA THR A 374 16.64 -8.45 0.06
C THR A 374 17.29 -7.57 1.14
N VAL A 375 18.59 -7.77 1.41
CA VAL A 375 19.35 -6.97 2.38
C VAL A 375 19.40 -5.50 1.96
N GLY A 376 19.65 -5.22 0.67
CA GLY A 376 19.67 -3.84 0.15
C GLY A 376 18.33 -3.14 0.33
N LEU A 377 17.22 -3.79 -0.04
CA LEU A 377 15.87 -3.24 0.12
C LEU A 377 15.50 -3.01 1.58
N ILE A 378 15.73 -4.00 2.46
CA ILE A 378 15.46 -3.86 3.89
C ILE A 378 16.28 -2.73 4.49
N THR A 379 17.56 -2.59 4.09
CA THR A 379 18.42 -1.50 4.57
C THR A 379 17.88 -0.14 4.15
N VAL A 380 17.45 0.03 2.90
CA VAL A 380 16.84 1.27 2.41
C VAL A 380 15.56 1.60 3.17
N ILE A 381 14.69 0.62 3.40
CA ILE A 381 13.44 0.80 4.14
C ILE A 381 13.72 1.17 5.59
N PHE A 382 14.66 0.48 6.25
CA PHE A 382 15.07 0.76 7.62
C PHE A 382 15.64 2.17 7.78
N LEU A 383 16.53 2.59 6.88
CA LEU A 383 17.08 3.95 6.90
C LEU A 383 15.97 4.98 6.68
N GLY A 384 15.08 4.75 5.70
CA GLY A 384 13.92 5.61 5.46
C GLY A 384 13.05 5.80 6.70
N ALA A 385 12.76 4.73 7.43
CA ALA A 385 11.93 4.78 8.64
C ALA A 385 12.57 5.53 9.83
N ASN A 386 13.91 5.61 9.86
CA ASN A 386 14.64 6.36 10.89
C ASN A 386 14.82 7.84 10.52
N PHE A 387 14.90 8.18 9.23
CA PHE A 387 15.12 9.56 8.78
C PHE A 387 13.83 10.33 8.47
N ILE A 388 12.74 9.64 8.13
CA ILE A 388 11.46 10.29 7.88
C ILE A 388 10.70 10.45 9.21
N PRO A 389 10.36 11.69 9.61
CA PRO A 389 9.86 11.97 10.95
C PRO A 389 8.38 11.58 11.14
N SER A 390 7.57 11.64 10.09
CA SER A 390 6.13 11.38 10.16
C SER A 390 5.65 10.51 8.99
N ILE A 391 4.54 9.79 9.20
CA ILE A 391 3.87 9.07 8.11
C ILE A 391 3.23 10.03 7.10
N TRP A 392 2.84 11.23 7.54
CA TRP A 392 2.26 12.25 6.69
C TRP A 392 3.24 12.67 5.59
N ASP A 393 4.49 12.98 5.95
CA ASP A 393 5.54 13.37 5.00
C ASP A 393 5.83 12.26 3.98
N ALA A 394 5.87 11.01 4.45
CA ALA A 394 6.03 9.86 3.58
C ALA A 394 4.88 9.74 2.57
N PHE A 395 3.63 9.95 3.00
CA PHE A 395 2.46 9.96 2.12
C PHE A 395 2.44 11.15 1.17
N GLN A 396 2.89 12.34 1.57
CA GLN A 396 3.01 13.47 0.67
C GLN A 396 3.96 13.13 -0.48
N PHE A 397 5.15 12.62 -0.17
CA PHE A 397 6.14 12.31 -1.19
C PHE A 397 5.70 11.16 -2.08
N THR A 398 5.32 10.03 -1.50
CA THR A 398 5.00 8.80 -2.24
C THR A 398 3.68 8.92 -2.98
N GLY A 399 2.70 9.57 -2.36
CA GLY A 399 1.39 9.86 -2.91
C GLY A 399 1.46 10.81 -4.09
N ALA A 400 2.08 11.99 -3.90
CA ALA A 400 2.10 13.03 -4.92
C ALA A 400 2.95 12.67 -6.15
N THR A 401 3.85 11.68 -6.02
CA THR A 401 4.73 11.24 -7.10
C THR A 401 4.28 9.90 -7.68
N ALA A 402 4.60 8.81 -7.00
CA ALA A 402 4.46 7.46 -7.53
C ALA A 402 3.00 6.99 -7.53
N ALA A 403 2.27 7.14 -6.42
CA ALA A 403 0.91 6.62 -6.33
C ALA A 403 -0.03 7.32 -7.33
N VAL A 404 0.04 8.65 -7.45
CA VAL A 404 -0.77 9.37 -8.44
C VAL A 404 -0.40 8.98 -9.89
N CYS A 405 0.89 8.75 -10.17
CA CYS A 405 1.28 8.24 -11.49
C CYS A 405 0.64 6.88 -11.77
N LEU A 406 0.76 5.94 -10.83
CA LEU A 406 0.25 4.57 -10.95
C LEU A 406 -1.27 4.50 -11.02
N GLY A 407 -1.96 5.30 -10.20
CA GLY A 407 -3.41 5.23 -10.01
C GLY A 407 -4.20 6.05 -11.01
N PHE A 408 -3.67 7.19 -11.48
CA PHE A 408 -4.46 8.13 -12.27
C PHE A 408 -3.79 8.54 -13.58
N ILE A 409 -2.52 8.95 -13.56
CA ILE A 409 -1.86 9.47 -14.77
C ILE A 409 -1.65 8.37 -15.81
N PHE A 410 -1.09 7.22 -15.43
CA PHE A 410 -0.81 6.14 -16.37
C PHE A 410 -2.09 5.48 -16.94
N PRO A 411 -3.11 5.11 -16.13
CA PRO A 411 -4.34 4.58 -16.68
C PRO A 411 -5.01 5.56 -17.65
N ALA A 412 -5.05 6.84 -17.30
CA ALA A 412 -5.59 7.87 -18.17
C ALA A 412 -4.75 8.07 -19.44
N ALA A 413 -3.42 8.06 -19.35
CA ALA A 413 -2.53 8.19 -20.49
C ALA A 413 -2.68 7.02 -21.48
N VAL A 414 -2.83 5.79 -20.99
CA VAL A 414 -3.13 4.61 -21.82
C VAL A 414 -4.47 4.80 -22.54
N THR A 415 -5.51 5.25 -21.83
CA THR A 415 -6.83 5.52 -22.41
C THR A 415 -6.82 6.63 -23.47
N LEU A 416 -6.01 7.68 -23.26
CA LEU A 416 -5.87 8.79 -24.21
C LEU A 416 -5.04 8.41 -25.43
N ARG A 417 -4.00 7.59 -25.23
CA ARG A 417 -3.17 7.06 -26.32
C ARG A 417 -4.00 6.15 -27.24
N ASP A 418 -4.93 5.39 -26.65
CA ASP A 418 -5.95 4.62 -27.36
C ASP A 418 -5.38 3.76 -28.49
N HIS A 419 -4.27 3.04 -28.22
CA HIS A 419 -3.52 2.28 -29.24
C HIS A 419 -4.42 1.29 -30.01
N HIS A 420 -5.43 0.74 -29.34
CA HIS A 420 -6.37 -0.24 -29.89
C HIS A 420 -7.70 0.36 -30.37
N PHE A 421 -7.87 1.69 -30.35
CA PHE A 421 -9.09 2.40 -30.78
C PHE A 421 -10.39 1.91 -30.12
N ILE A 422 -10.34 1.64 -28.81
CA ILE A 422 -11.49 1.15 -28.03
C ILE A 422 -12.08 2.23 -27.12
N ALA A 423 -11.38 3.34 -26.91
CA ALA A 423 -11.78 4.39 -25.97
C ALA A 423 -13.03 5.13 -26.46
N THR A 424 -14.04 5.25 -25.60
CA THR A 424 -15.21 6.08 -25.87
C THR A 424 -14.92 7.56 -25.59
N LYS A 425 -15.78 8.46 -26.09
CA LYS A 425 -15.68 9.90 -25.77
C LYS A 425 -15.77 10.16 -24.26
N LYS A 426 -16.59 9.40 -23.54
CA LYS A 426 -16.74 9.48 -22.08
C LYS A 426 -15.45 9.04 -21.37
N ASP A 427 -14.82 7.97 -21.85
CA ASP A 427 -13.54 7.49 -21.31
C ASP A 427 -12.45 8.55 -21.48
N LYS A 428 -12.37 9.19 -22.65
CA LYS A 428 -11.40 10.26 -22.92
C LYS A 428 -11.66 11.49 -22.04
N THR A 429 -12.91 11.90 -21.86
CA THR A 429 -13.24 13.04 -20.97
C THR A 429 -12.89 12.74 -19.52
N LEU A 430 -13.17 11.52 -19.04
CA LEU A 430 -12.84 11.10 -17.68
C LEU A 430 -11.32 11.00 -17.48
N ALA A 431 -10.59 10.48 -18.47
CA ALA A 431 -9.13 10.41 -18.45
C ALA A 431 -8.48 11.80 -18.41
N VAL A 432 -8.94 12.75 -19.22
CA VAL A 432 -8.47 14.15 -19.15
C VAL A 432 -8.76 14.75 -17.78
N PHE A 433 -9.98 14.56 -17.26
CA PHE A 433 -10.35 15.02 -15.92
C PHE A 433 -9.43 14.46 -14.84
N MET A 434 -9.15 13.15 -14.85
CA MET A 434 -8.24 12.50 -13.91
C MET A 434 -6.82 13.07 -13.97
N VAL A 435 -6.27 13.29 -15.18
CA VAL A 435 -4.92 13.87 -15.33
C VAL A 435 -4.87 15.30 -14.83
N VAL A 436 -5.86 16.13 -15.20
CA VAL A 436 -5.91 17.53 -14.75
C VAL A 436 -6.02 17.59 -13.23
N LEU A 437 -6.93 16.81 -12.65
CA LEU A 437 -7.10 16.73 -11.20
C LEU A 437 -5.82 16.27 -10.50
N ALA A 438 -5.21 15.19 -10.98
CA ALA A 438 -3.96 14.63 -10.45
C ALA A 438 -2.79 15.63 -10.49
N VAL A 439 -2.58 16.28 -11.64
CA VAL A 439 -1.48 17.25 -11.79
C VAL A 439 -1.75 18.48 -10.93
N PHE A 440 -2.97 19.01 -10.97
CA PHE A 440 -3.33 20.20 -10.21
C PHE A 440 -3.22 19.97 -8.70
N SER A 441 -3.80 18.89 -8.18
CA SER A 441 -3.80 18.61 -6.74
C SER A 441 -2.38 18.41 -6.21
N ASN A 442 -1.52 17.70 -6.94
CA ASN A 442 -0.14 17.46 -6.51
C ASN A 442 0.74 18.68 -6.59
N VAL A 443 0.61 19.50 -7.64
CA VAL A 443 1.35 20.77 -7.73
C VAL A 443 1.03 21.65 -6.54
N ILE A 444 -0.25 21.71 -6.14
CA ILE A 444 -0.68 22.46 -4.97
C ILE A 444 -0.19 21.82 -3.68
N ALA A 445 -0.30 20.51 -3.52
CA ALA A 445 0.16 19.81 -2.31
C ALA A 445 1.66 20.06 -2.09
N ILE A 446 2.48 19.84 -3.11
CA ILE A 446 3.92 20.09 -3.07
C ILE A 446 4.22 21.57 -2.77
N TYR A 447 3.50 22.50 -3.39
CA TYR A 447 3.67 23.93 -3.13
C TYR A 447 3.30 24.29 -1.68
N SER A 448 2.19 23.76 -1.17
CA SER A 448 1.72 23.99 0.19
C SER A 448 2.72 23.46 1.23
N ASP A 449 3.24 22.25 1.02
CA ASP A 449 4.23 21.64 1.91
C ASP A 449 5.56 22.38 1.87
N ALA A 450 6.05 22.73 0.68
CA ALA A 450 7.25 23.55 0.52
C ALA A 450 7.11 24.89 1.24
N TYR A 451 5.96 25.56 1.07
CA TYR A 451 5.68 26.83 1.73
C TYR A 451 5.63 26.70 3.26
N ALA A 452 5.01 25.63 3.78
CA ALA A 452 4.97 25.35 5.22
C ALA A 452 6.38 25.11 5.80
N LEU A 453 7.22 24.35 5.08
CA LEU A 453 8.64 24.12 5.45
C LEU A 453 9.43 25.43 5.52
N PHE A 454 9.30 26.30 4.52
CA PHE A 454 10.00 27.60 4.51
C PHE A 454 9.53 28.53 5.63
N LYS A 455 8.23 28.53 5.95
CA LYS A 455 7.67 29.35 7.04
C LYS A 455 8.12 28.86 8.42
N ASN A 456 8.16 27.55 8.66
CA ASN A 456 8.65 26.98 9.93
C ASN A 456 10.14 27.27 10.15
N ASN A 457 10.95 27.30 9.09
CA ASN A 457 12.37 27.68 9.19
C ASN A 457 12.61 29.19 9.36
N SER A 458 11.60 30.04 9.19
CA SER A 458 11.69 31.49 9.36
C SER A 458 11.08 32.02 10.66
N GLY A 459 10.60 31.13 11.54
CA GLY A 459 10.32 31.48 12.95
C GLY A 459 11.61 31.65 13.76
N PRO A 460 11.69 32.61 14.70
CA PRO A 460 12.90 32.80 15.49
C PRO A 460 13.17 31.55 16.32
N ARG A 461 14.38 31.00 16.21
CA ARG A 461 14.93 30.07 17.21
C ARG A 461 15.02 30.85 18.52
N ALA A 462 14.03 30.68 19.39
CA ALA A 462 14.07 31.16 20.76
C ALA A 462 14.86 30.18 21.64
#